data_AF-C5CVD0-F1
#
_entry.id   AF-C5CVD0-F1
#
_cell.length_a   1.000
_cell.length_b   1.000
_cell.length_c   1.000
_cell.angle_alpha   90.00
_cell.angle_beta   90.00
_cell.angle_gamma   90.00
#
_symmetry.space_group_name_H-M   'P 1'
#
loop_
_entity.id
_entity.type
_entity.pdbx_description
1 polymer ?
#
loop_
_entity_poly.entity_id
_entity_poly.type
_entity_poly.pdbx_seq_one_letter_code
_entity_poly.pdbx_strand_id
1 'polypeptide(L)'
;MIRFSLFGLTCFVSFLTCQLLGRFFYPFGDEPDFTVRAPNLILDEHSWINPYSWLRGLLGAIDYSSGCSINSSPFSLWAQIDSISCSEPLEQVLLRYIVSIMVAAPLLLIICLARKDSTSISNRRSMFGLNADDRTLDALALSLLVPGITYSLGVLAEEQLVLVLSLLLILVEGSWLLTLTLLFAILSVDLGNGVVVATLVLFLNAYRFAARRLSVRMLLVALLVQSLLTLGLGISSLSILSNVSFLADKADAMYASLSDSDLVDKYPIYLRPVITFMTGVFMTPSFIKIVPAHLLVAGSILIGTRRMMAISRFPDVGNNFVEKRTFLQFEARNIIVEVIAVIATILFFVFLFPTYSNAKYYLFAVPFLMRGFLLVASRKTIFRQLIVCQSLVFGLLILYRI
;
A
#
# COMPACT_ATOMS: atom_id res chain seq x y z
N MET A 1 -6.03 23.15 -23.19
CA MET A 1 -5.40 22.01 -23.89
C MET A 1 -4.92 21.05 -22.82
N ILE A 2 -5.40 19.80 -22.79
CA ILE A 2 -4.94 18.79 -21.83
C ILE A 2 -3.56 18.33 -22.30
N ARG A 3 -2.50 18.56 -21.51
CA ARG A 3 -1.17 18.02 -21.81
C ARG A 3 -0.90 16.81 -20.92
N PHE A 4 -0.70 15.66 -21.55
CA PHE A 4 -0.28 14.45 -20.88
C PHE A 4 1.14 14.60 -20.36
N SER A 5 1.36 14.26 -19.10
CA SER A 5 2.73 14.14 -18.60
C SER A 5 3.38 12.90 -19.18
N LEU A 6 4.47 13.06 -19.93
CA LEU A 6 5.25 11.94 -20.45
C LEU A 6 5.66 10.94 -19.35
N PHE A 7 6.14 11.43 -18.19
CA PHE A 7 6.56 10.54 -17.10
C PHE A 7 5.38 9.78 -16.48
N GLY A 8 4.31 10.48 -16.10
CA GLY A 8 3.05 9.85 -15.67
C GLY A 8 2.51 8.82 -16.66
N LEU A 9 2.54 9.13 -17.97
CA LEU A 9 2.14 8.20 -19.03
C LEU A 9 3.08 6.98 -19.09
N THR A 10 4.39 7.16 -18.94
CA THR A 10 5.35 6.05 -18.86
C THR A 10 5.02 5.15 -17.67
N CYS A 11 4.81 5.71 -16.47
CA CYS A 11 4.41 4.92 -15.30
C CYS A 11 3.08 4.20 -15.52
N PHE A 12 2.11 4.85 -16.15
CA PHE A 12 0.81 4.27 -16.48
C PHE A 12 0.95 3.07 -17.42
N VAL A 13 1.66 3.22 -18.55
CA VAL A 13 1.88 2.12 -19.51
C VAL A 13 2.67 0.99 -18.87
N SER A 14 3.70 1.32 -18.08
CA SER A 14 4.46 0.33 -17.32
C SER A 14 3.58 -0.43 -16.33
N PHE A 15 2.69 0.27 -15.60
CA PHE A 15 1.75 -0.37 -14.68
C PHE A 15 0.81 -1.33 -15.40
N LEU A 16 0.20 -0.90 -16.51
CA LEU A 16 -0.67 -1.75 -17.32
C LEU A 16 0.05 -3.00 -17.83
N THR A 17 1.31 -2.84 -18.24
CA THR A 17 2.15 -3.95 -18.71
C THR A 17 2.48 -4.91 -17.57
N CYS A 18 2.95 -4.39 -16.43
CA CYS A 18 3.27 -5.20 -15.26
C CYS A 18 2.03 -5.92 -14.70
N GLN A 19 0.87 -5.27 -14.71
CA GLN A 19 -0.37 -5.89 -14.27
C GLN A 19 -0.78 -7.05 -15.20
N LEU A 20 -0.71 -6.85 -16.52
CA LEU A 20 -1.02 -7.90 -17.49
C LEU A 20 -0.06 -9.10 -17.35
N LEU A 21 1.25 -8.84 -17.31
CA LEU A 21 2.25 -9.88 -17.08
C LEU A 21 2.05 -10.58 -15.73
N GLY A 22 1.71 -9.81 -14.70
CA GLY A 22 1.36 -10.32 -13.38
C GLY A 22 0.26 -11.38 -13.44
N ARG A 23 -0.78 -11.19 -14.26
CA ARG A 23 -1.84 -12.20 -14.43
C ARG A 23 -1.34 -13.55 -14.93
N PHE A 24 -0.39 -13.54 -15.86
CA PHE A 24 0.19 -14.78 -16.38
C PHE A 24 1.12 -15.47 -15.38
N PHE A 25 1.82 -14.70 -14.54
CA PHE A 25 2.89 -15.25 -13.69
C PHE A 25 2.47 -15.48 -12.23
N TYR A 26 1.53 -14.69 -11.70
CA TYR A 26 1.03 -14.89 -10.34
C TYR A 26 0.22 -16.20 -10.25
N PRO A 27 0.40 -17.00 -9.18
CA PRO A 27 -0.33 -18.25 -9.00
C PRO A 27 -1.81 -17.97 -8.77
N PHE A 28 -2.67 -18.38 -9.71
CA PHE A 28 -4.11 -18.20 -9.59
C PHE A 28 -4.68 -19.06 -8.47
N GLY A 29 -5.34 -18.45 -7.48
CA GLY A 29 -5.91 -19.14 -6.33
C GLY A 29 -5.04 -19.13 -5.07
N ASP A 30 -3.76 -18.75 -5.17
CA ASP A 30 -2.91 -18.43 -4.00
C ASP A 30 -3.00 -16.93 -3.65
N GLU A 31 -4.21 -16.39 -3.74
CA GLU A 31 -4.52 -15.03 -3.31
C GLU A 31 -4.98 -15.04 -1.83
N PRO A 32 -4.80 -13.94 -1.07
CA PRO A 32 -5.16 -13.93 0.34
C PRO A 32 -6.65 -14.23 0.55
N ASP A 33 -6.94 -15.34 1.25
CA ASP A 33 -8.30 -15.82 1.55
C ASP A 33 -9.18 -16.02 0.29
N PHE A 34 -8.57 -16.45 -0.81
CA PHE A 34 -9.22 -16.58 -2.13
C PHE A 34 -10.55 -17.34 -2.10
N THR A 35 -10.60 -18.48 -1.39
CA THR A 35 -11.77 -19.36 -1.29
C THR A 35 -12.98 -18.72 -0.59
N VAL A 36 -12.78 -17.61 0.11
CA VAL A 36 -13.84 -16.83 0.75
C VAL A 36 -14.11 -15.55 -0.02
N ARG A 37 -13.05 -14.82 -0.40
CA ARG A 37 -13.19 -13.47 -0.97
C ARG A 37 -13.63 -13.44 -2.43
N ALA A 38 -13.14 -14.38 -3.24
CA ALA A 38 -13.52 -14.42 -4.65
C ALA A 38 -15.02 -14.75 -4.83
N PRO A 39 -15.60 -15.74 -4.10
CA PRO A 39 -17.04 -15.95 -4.11
C PRO A 39 -17.82 -14.72 -3.64
N ASN A 40 -17.43 -14.10 -2.53
CA ASN A 40 -18.15 -12.93 -2.00
C ASN A 40 -18.18 -11.79 -3.04
N LEU A 41 -17.05 -11.50 -3.70
CA LEU A 41 -17.01 -10.47 -4.73
C LEU A 41 -17.93 -10.78 -5.92
N ILE A 42 -18.03 -12.04 -6.34
CA ILE A 42 -18.79 -12.43 -7.54
C ILE A 42 -20.29 -12.62 -7.25
N LEU A 43 -20.61 -13.23 -6.11
CA LEU A 43 -21.96 -13.71 -5.79
C LEU A 43 -22.77 -12.69 -4.97
N ASP A 44 -22.13 -11.89 -4.12
CA ASP A 44 -22.83 -10.99 -3.22
C ASP A 44 -23.45 -9.79 -3.95
N GLU A 45 -24.50 -9.23 -3.35
CA GLU A 45 -25.12 -8.02 -3.85
C GLU A 45 -24.34 -6.78 -3.41
N HIS A 46 -23.76 -6.10 -4.40
CA HIS A 46 -23.05 -4.85 -4.20
C HIS A 46 -24.00 -3.65 -4.26
N SER A 47 -23.77 -2.64 -3.42
CA SER A 47 -24.49 -1.37 -3.53
C SER A 47 -24.27 -0.71 -4.91
N TRP A 48 -25.24 0.06 -5.40
CA TRP A 48 -25.15 0.72 -6.71
C TRP A 48 -23.99 1.72 -6.83
N ILE A 49 -23.41 2.15 -5.71
CA ILE A 49 -22.26 3.06 -5.64
C ILE A 49 -20.94 2.30 -5.84
N ASN A 50 -20.93 1.00 -5.50
CA ASN A 50 -19.77 0.14 -5.69
C ASN A 50 -19.66 -0.23 -7.19
N PRO A 51 -18.52 0.06 -7.87
CA PRO A 51 -18.36 -0.23 -9.29
C PRO A 51 -18.54 -1.70 -9.65
N TYR A 52 -18.35 -2.63 -8.70
CA TYR A 52 -18.62 -4.06 -8.93
C TYR A 52 -20.08 -4.36 -9.26
N SER A 53 -21.02 -3.53 -8.79
CA SER A 53 -22.44 -3.65 -9.17
C SER A 53 -22.66 -3.44 -10.67
N TRP A 54 -21.92 -2.53 -11.30
CA TRP A 54 -21.99 -2.26 -12.73
C TRP A 54 -21.22 -3.30 -13.57
N LEU A 55 -20.29 -4.02 -12.94
CA LEU A 55 -19.47 -5.05 -13.57
C LEU A 55 -20.02 -6.47 -13.37
N ARG A 56 -21.20 -6.63 -12.77
CA ARG A 56 -21.78 -7.94 -12.43
C ARG A 56 -21.82 -8.93 -13.60
N GLY A 57 -22.15 -8.46 -14.80
CA GLY A 57 -22.16 -9.29 -16.01
C GLY A 57 -20.78 -9.83 -16.40
N LEU A 58 -19.72 -9.04 -16.16
CA LEU A 58 -18.33 -9.48 -16.37
C LEU A 58 -17.87 -10.39 -15.23
N LEU A 59 -18.20 -10.05 -13.98
CA LEU A 59 -17.83 -10.85 -12.80
C LEU A 59 -18.43 -12.25 -12.85
N GLY A 60 -19.67 -12.39 -13.32
CA GLY A 60 -20.36 -13.68 -13.43
C GLY A 60 -19.73 -14.65 -14.44
N ALA A 61 -18.80 -14.20 -15.28
CA ALA A 61 -18.05 -15.04 -16.22
C ALA A 61 -16.68 -15.48 -15.68
N ILE A 62 -16.28 -15.04 -14.47
CA ILE A 62 -15.02 -15.43 -13.84
C ILE A 62 -15.25 -16.72 -13.04
N ASP A 63 -14.45 -17.76 -13.31
CA ASP A 63 -14.40 -18.92 -12.43
C ASP A 63 -13.53 -18.62 -11.21
N TYR A 64 -14.10 -18.82 -10.02
CA TYR A 64 -13.41 -18.64 -8.74
C TYR A 64 -13.00 -19.97 -8.09
N SER A 65 -13.21 -21.10 -8.77
CA SER A 65 -12.70 -22.39 -8.34
C SER A 65 -11.20 -22.49 -8.68
N SER A 66 -10.36 -22.79 -7.69
CA SER A 66 -8.95 -23.06 -7.90
C SER A 66 -8.45 -24.14 -6.95
N GLY A 67 -7.76 -25.14 -7.51
CA GLY A 67 -7.06 -26.19 -6.78
C GLY A 67 -5.54 -25.95 -6.74
N CYS A 68 -5.10 -24.71 -6.88
CA CYS A 68 -3.69 -24.35 -7.01
C CYS A 68 -2.82 -24.97 -5.90
N SER A 69 -1.83 -25.76 -6.33
CA SER A 69 -0.91 -26.46 -5.45
C SER A 69 0.49 -25.83 -5.52
N ILE A 70 1.00 -25.44 -4.35
CA ILE A 70 2.31 -24.81 -4.22
C ILE A 70 3.06 -25.52 -3.10
N ASN A 71 4.25 -26.03 -3.41
CA ASN A 71 5.14 -26.62 -2.43
C ASN A 71 6.18 -25.59 -2.00
N SER A 72 5.96 -25.02 -0.80
CA SER A 72 6.79 -23.98 -0.22
C SER A 72 6.57 -23.93 1.29
N SER A 73 7.59 -23.53 2.04
CA SER A 73 7.53 -23.36 3.49
C SER A 73 8.08 -21.98 3.90
N PRO A 74 7.77 -21.50 5.12
CA PRO A 74 8.26 -20.20 5.60
C PRO A 74 9.79 -20.04 5.47
N PHE A 75 10.54 -21.13 5.64
CA PHE A 75 12.01 -21.14 5.59
C PHE A 75 12.58 -21.53 4.22
N SER A 76 11.81 -22.16 3.33
CA SER A 76 12.25 -22.52 1.98
C SER A 76 12.70 -21.29 1.20
N LEU A 77 13.81 -21.33 0.45
CA LEU A 77 14.26 -20.22 -0.41
C LEU A 77 13.80 -20.38 -1.87
N TRP A 78 13.22 -21.53 -2.17
CA TRP A 78 12.73 -21.93 -3.47
C TRP A 78 11.31 -22.47 -3.30
N ALA A 79 10.43 -22.14 -4.21
CA ALA A 79 9.07 -22.64 -4.26
C ALA A 79 8.87 -23.44 -5.54
N GLN A 80 8.01 -24.45 -5.50
CA GLN A 80 7.56 -25.18 -6.68
C GLN A 80 6.07 -24.91 -6.86
N ILE A 81 5.71 -24.31 -8.00
CA ILE A 81 4.35 -23.92 -8.36
C ILE A 81 3.88 -24.90 -9.43
N ASP A 82 2.77 -25.59 -9.18
CA ASP A 82 2.18 -26.42 -10.23
C ASP A 82 1.65 -25.54 -11.37
N SER A 83 2.19 -25.76 -12.57
CA SER A 83 1.88 -24.94 -13.74
C SER A 83 0.44 -25.12 -14.22
N ILE A 84 -0.16 -26.29 -14.00
CA ILE A 84 -1.51 -26.61 -14.46
C ILE A 84 -2.54 -26.05 -13.48
N SER A 85 -2.49 -26.44 -12.20
CA SER A 85 -3.50 -26.03 -11.21
C SER A 85 -3.46 -24.54 -10.83
N CYS A 86 -2.31 -23.87 -10.97
CA CYS A 86 -2.15 -22.45 -10.64
C CYS A 86 -2.15 -21.54 -11.89
N SER A 87 -2.73 -22.02 -13.00
CA SER A 87 -2.94 -21.23 -14.22
C SER A 87 -4.44 -21.02 -14.47
N GLU A 88 -4.77 -19.94 -15.16
CA GLU A 88 -6.13 -19.63 -15.59
C GLU A 88 -6.18 -19.51 -17.12
N PRO A 89 -7.32 -19.85 -17.76
CA PRO A 89 -7.47 -19.72 -19.21
C PRO A 89 -7.34 -18.26 -19.64
N LEU A 90 -6.92 -18.05 -20.90
CA LEU A 90 -6.65 -16.71 -21.45
C LEU A 90 -7.86 -15.76 -21.33
N GLU A 91 -9.08 -16.29 -21.54
CA GLU A 91 -10.31 -15.50 -21.42
C GLU A 91 -10.46 -14.92 -20.01
N GLN A 92 -10.21 -15.72 -18.98
CA GLN A 92 -10.28 -15.30 -17.59
C GLN A 92 -9.16 -14.30 -17.24
N VAL A 93 -7.94 -14.53 -17.74
CA VAL A 93 -6.82 -13.57 -17.59
C VAL A 93 -7.23 -12.18 -18.09
N LEU A 94 -7.79 -12.12 -19.31
CA LEU A 94 -8.19 -10.87 -19.94
C LEU A 94 -9.38 -10.21 -19.22
N LEU A 95 -10.36 -11.01 -18.79
CA LEU A 95 -11.53 -10.53 -18.06
C LEU A 95 -11.13 -9.89 -16.73
N ARG A 96 -10.29 -10.57 -15.95
CA ARG A 96 -9.78 -10.05 -14.66
C ARG A 96 -8.89 -8.84 -14.86
N TYR A 97 -8.11 -8.80 -15.95
CA TYR A 97 -7.31 -7.63 -16.32
C TYR A 97 -8.20 -6.40 -16.59
N ILE A 98 -9.27 -6.56 -17.39
CA ILE A 98 -10.23 -5.50 -17.70
C ILE A 98 -10.93 -5.01 -16.43
N VAL A 99 -11.46 -5.92 -15.60
CA VAL A 99 -12.11 -5.56 -14.32
C VAL A 99 -11.17 -4.73 -13.47
N SER A 100 -9.92 -5.17 -13.31
CA SER A 100 -8.97 -4.44 -12.48
C SER A 100 -8.61 -3.05 -13.04
N ILE A 101 -8.52 -2.90 -14.37
CA ILE A 101 -8.33 -1.57 -15.00
C ILE A 101 -9.55 -0.68 -14.76
N MET A 102 -10.77 -1.20 -14.93
CA MET A 102 -11.99 -0.42 -14.75
C MET A 102 -12.12 0.10 -13.31
N VAL A 103 -11.82 -0.74 -12.32
CA VAL A 103 -11.80 -0.33 -10.91
C VAL A 103 -10.69 0.69 -10.64
N ALA A 104 -9.50 0.53 -11.24
CA ALA A 104 -8.38 1.46 -11.08
C ALA A 104 -8.50 2.73 -11.95
N ALA A 105 -9.47 2.81 -12.87
CA ALA A 105 -9.58 3.89 -13.85
C ALA A 105 -9.58 5.31 -13.23
N PRO A 106 -10.30 5.59 -12.11
CA PRO A 106 -10.27 6.91 -11.49
C PRO A 106 -8.86 7.35 -11.08
N LEU A 107 -8.10 6.42 -10.50
CA LEU A 107 -6.71 6.65 -10.07
C LEU A 107 -5.79 6.88 -11.28
N LEU A 108 -5.94 6.07 -12.32
CA LEU A 108 -5.14 6.14 -13.54
C LEU A 108 -5.37 7.46 -14.31
N LEU A 109 -6.62 7.91 -14.40
CA LEU A 109 -7.00 9.17 -15.02
C LEU A 109 -6.33 10.36 -14.29
N ILE A 110 -6.36 10.36 -12.96
CA ILE A 110 -5.74 11.43 -12.17
C ILE A 110 -4.23 11.51 -12.43
N ILE A 111 -3.52 10.38 -12.44
CA ILE A 111 -2.07 10.34 -12.66
C ILE A 111 -1.68 10.95 -14.01
N CYS A 112 -2.49 10.71 -15.05
CA CYS A 112 -2.22 11.18 -16.41
C CYS A 112 -2.63 12.65 -16.62
N LEU A 113 -3.74 13.08 -16.01
CA LEU A 113 -4.41 14.34 -16.33
C LEU A 113 -4.16 15.47 -15.32
N ALA A 114 -3.78 15.19 -14.07
CA ALA A 114 -3.73 16.20 -12.99
C ALA A 114 -2.44 17.06 -12.94
N ARG A 115 -1.56 17.00 -13.95
CA ARG A 115 -0.25 17.66 -13.96
C ARG A 115 -0.34 19.15 -14.33
N LYS A 116 0.57 19.98 -13.77
CA LYS A 116 0.55 21.44 -13.93
C LYS A 116 1.07 21.84 -15.32
N ASP A 117 0.42 22.80 -15.96
CA ASP A 117 1.04 23.56 -17.05
C ASP A 117 2.09 24.52 -16.47
N SER A 118 3.35 24.38 -16.88
CA SER A 118 4.44 25.26 -16.45
C SER A 118 4.25 26.73 -16.86
N THR A 119 3.29 27.03 -17.73
CA THR A 119 3.06 28.35 -18.32
C THR A 119 1.73 29.00 -17.92
N SER A 120 0.85 28.29 -17.20
CA SER A 120 -0.44 28.84 -16.78
C SER A 120 -0.51 28.98 -15.26
N ILE A 121 -0.41 30.22 -14.80
CA ILE A 121 -0.44 30.62 -13.38
C ILE A 121 -1.86 30.51 -12.77
N SER A 122 -2.92 30.24 -13.53
CA SER A 122 -4.29 30.33 -12.98
C SER A 122 -4.83 29.00 -12.42
N ASN A 123 -4.92 28.92 -11.09
CA ASN A 123 -6.09 28.54 -10.27
C ASN A 123 -6.97 27.31 -10.57
N ARG A 124 -6.69 26.42 -11.53
CA ARG A 124 -7.56 25.24 -11.74
C ARG A 124 -7.53 24.21 -10.61
N ARG A 125 -6.46 24.17 -9.81
CA ARG A 125 -6.30 23.21 -8.70
C ARG A 125 -7.09 23.58 -7.44
N SER A 126 -7.42 24.87 -7.24
CA SER A 126 -8.24 25.30 -6.10
C SER A 126 -9.73 24.96 -6.28
N MET A 127 -10.17 24.65 -7.51
CA MET A 127 -11.59 24.38 -7.80
C MET A 127 -12.05 23.00 -7.28
N PHE A 128 -11.12 22.06 -7.02
CA PHE A 128 -11.43 20.73 -6.45
C PHE A 128 -10.76 20.47 -5.09
N GLY A 129 -9.98 21.41 -4.53
CA GLY A 129 -9.34 21.24 -3.22
C GLY A 129 -8.28 20.12 -3.13
N LEU A 130 -7.74 19.65 -4.26
CA LEU A 130 -6.75 18.58 -4.31
C LEU A 130 -5.31 19.11 -4.16
N ASN A 131 -4.54 18.49 -3.27
CA ASN A 131 -3.09 18.67 -3.13
C ASN A 131 -2.32 17.88 -4.19
N ALA A 132 -2.50 18.24 -5.46
CA ALA A 132 -1.86 17.58 -6.59
C ALA A 132 -0.53 18.26 -6.99
N ASP A 133 0.45 18.35 -6.08
CA ASP A 133 1.80 18.76 -6.47
C ASP A 133 2.47 17.68 -7.36
N ASP A 134 3.48 18.06 -8.13
CA ASP A 134 4.11 17.14 -9.09
C ASP A 134 4.88 15.99 -8.40
N ARG A 135 5.41 16.19 -7.18
CA ARG A 135 6.06 15.17 -6.35
C ARG A 135 5.05 14.18 -5.78
N THR A 136 3.88 14.65 -5.33
CA THR A 136 2.77 13.81 -4.88
C THR A 136 2.22 12.97 -6.03
N LEU A 137 2.05 13.55 -7.22
CA LEU A 137 1.64 12.81 -8.42
C LEU A 137 2.72 11.82 -8.87
N ASP A 138 4.01 12.19 -8.81
CA ASP A 138 5.12 11.27 -9.10
C ASP A 138 5.19 10.14 -8.06
N ALA A 139 4.94 10.43 -6.77
CA ALA A 139 4.90 9.44 -5.70
C ALA A 139 3.77 8.43 -5.93
N LEU A 140 2.57 8.90 -6.22
CA LEU A 140 1.42 8.06 -6.54
C LEU A 140 1.66 7.18 -7.78
N ALA A 141 2.18 7.78 -8.85
CA ALA A 141 2.48 7.07 -10.10
C ALA A 141 3.56 5.99 -9.93
N LEU A 142 4.61 6.28 -9.15
CA LEU A 142 5.67 5.32 -8.86
C LEU A 142 5.17 4.19 -7.94
N SER A 143 4.31 4.48 -6.97
CA SER A 143 3.74 3.46 -6.07
C SER A 143 2.99 2.37 -6.82
N LEU A 144 2.32 2.67 -7.93
CA LEU A 144 1.65 1.66 -8.77
C LEU A 144 2.60 0.59 -9.32
N LEU A 145 3.89 0.91 -9.47
CA LEU A 145 4.91 -0.02 -9.96
C LEU A 145 5.54 -0.86 -8.86
N VAL A 146 5.18 -0.66 -7.59
CA VAL A 146 5.64 -1.50 -6.49
C VAL A 146 4.99 -2.89 -6.63
N PRO A 147 5.75 -4.00 -6.64
CA PRO A 147 5.19 -5.32 -6.95
C PRO A 147 4.03 -5.72 -6.02
N GLY A 148 4.11 -5.42 -4.73
CA GLY A 148 2.99 -5.64 -3.79
C GLY A 148 1.71 -4.90 -4.18
N ILE A 149 1.81 -3.65 -4.64
CA ILE A 149 0.64 -2.89 -5.14
C ILE A 149 0.13 -3.46 -6.46
N THR A 150 1.01 -3.77 -7.40
CA THR A 150 0.61 -4.38 -8.68
C THR A 150 -0.09 -5.71 -8.47
N TYR A 151 0.40 -6.53 -7.54
CA TYR A 151 -0.21 -7.79 -7.13
C TYR A 151 -1.57 -7.57 -6.46
N SER A 152 -1.66 -6.72 -5.43
CA SER A 152 -2.90 -6.50 -4.69
C SER A 152 -3.99 -5.77 -5.50
N LEU A 153 -3.63 -4.92 -6.46
CA LEU A 153 -4.58 -4.36 -7.42
C LEU A 153 -5.07 -5.38 -8.45
N GLY A 154 -4.46 -6.57 -8.49
CA GLY A 154 -4.94 -7.70 -9.26
C GLY A 154 -5.78 -8.70 -8.46
N VAL A 155 -5.81 -8.66 -7.13
CA VAL A 155 -6.54 -9.68 -6.36
C VAL A 155 -8.04 -9.61 -6.64
N LEU A 156 -8.69 -10.77 -6.75
CA LEU A 156 -10.14 -10.89 -6.95
C LEU A 156 -10.87 -10.72 -5.61
N ALA A 157 -10.87 -9.50 -5.09
CA ALA A 157 -11.54 -9.18 -3.83
C ALA A 157 -11.93 -7.70 -3.73
N GLU A 158 -12.88 -7.38 -2.84
CA GLU A 158 -13.33 -6.00 -2.62
C GLU A 158 -12.22 -5.07 -2.14
N GLU A 159 -11.19 -5.61 -1.47
CA GLU A 159 -10.04 -4.85 -1.01
C GLU A 159 -9.26 -4.18 -2.13
N GLN A 160 -9.41 -4.65 -3.37
CA GLN A 160 -8.87 -3.97 -4.54
C GLN A 160 -9.44 -2.55 -4.67
N LEU A 161 -10.75 -2.38 -4.48
CA LEU A 161 -11.42 -1.08 -4.51
C LEU A 161 -11.01 -0.23 -3.30
N VAL A 162 -10.96 -0.84 -2.12
CA VAL A 162 -10.49 -0.19 -0.89
C VAL A 162 -9.08 0.37 -1.09
N LEU A 163 -8.17 -0.40 -1.69
CA LEU A 163 -6.82 0.04 -1.99
C LEU A 163 -6.80 1.20 -2.98
N VAL A 164 -7.58 1.13 -4.07
CA VAL A 164 -7.69 2.23 -5.06
C VAL A 164 -8.15 3.52 -4.39
N LEU A 165 -9.23 3.48 -3.60
CA LEU A 165 -9.75 4.63 -2.87
C LEU A 165 -8.71 5.14 -1.86
N SER A 166 -8.04 4.25 -1.14
CA SER A 166 -7.06 4.62 -0.11
C SER A 166 -5.79 5.23 -0.71
N LEU A 167 -5.38 4.86 -1.93
CA LEU A 167 -4.27 5.50 -2.64
C LEU A 167 -4.57 6.96 -3.01
N LEU A 168 -5.84 7.34 -3.17
CA LEU A 168 -6.25 8.73 -3.41
C LEU A 168 -6.08 9.62 -2.17
N LEU A 169 -5.89 9.04 -0.99
CA LEU A 169 -5.77 9.77 0.28
C LEU A 169 -4.65 10.83 0.23
N ILE A 170 -3.52 10.51 -0.39
CA ILE A 170 -2.38 11.44 -0.50
C ILE A 170 -2.73 12.72 -1.28
N LEU A 171 -3.72 12.66 -2.17
CA LEU A 171 -4.17 13.81 -2.97
C LEU A 171 -5.12 14.72 -2.22
N VAL A 172 -5.83 14.21 -1.21
CA VAL A 172 -6.82 14.97 -0.42
C VAL A 172 -6.29 15.42 0.94
N GLU A 173 -5.02 15.10 1.24
CA GLU A 173 -4.34 15.25 2.54
C GLU A 173 -4.33 16.66 3.16
N GLY A 174 -4.75 17.70 2.45
CA GLY A 174 -4.90 19.07 2.97
C GLY A 174 -6.34 19.52 3.24
N SER A 175 -7.33 18.73 2.81
CA SER A 175 -8.75 19.06 2.92
C SER A 175 -9.45 18.07 3.83
N TRP A 176 -9.81 18.52 5.03
CA TRP A 176 -10.47 17.67 6.03
C TRP A 176 -11.82 17.13 5.51
N LEU A 177 -12.58 17.94 4.77
CA LEU A 177 -13.87 17.54 4.21
C LEU A 177 -13.70 16.40 3.19
N LEU A 178 -12.79 16.56 2.22
CA LEU A 178 -12.51 15.53 1.22
C LEU A 178 -11.92 14.27 1.85
N THR A 179 -11.07 14.43 2.86
CA THR A 179 -10.51 13.30 3.62
C THR A 179 -11.62 12.53 4.33
N LEU A 180 -12.56 13.20 5.00
CA LEU A 180 -13.69 12.55 5.66
C LEU A 180 -14.63 11.88 4.66
N THR A 181 -14.95 12.53 3.53
CA THR A 181 -15.77 11.91 2.48
C THR A 181 -15.11 10.65 1.92
N LEU A 182 -13.81 10.69 1.68
CA LEU A 182 -13.07 9.52 1.19
C LEU A 182 -13.01 8.42 2.24
N LEU A 183 -12.77 8.75 3.52
CA LEU A 183 -12.81 7.78 4.62
C LEU A 183 -14.18 7.13 4.77
N PHE A 184 -15.26 7.90 4.65
CA PHE A 184 -16.62 7.37 4.68
C PHE A 184 -16.85 6.37 3.55
N ALA A 185 -16.41 6.71 2.32
CA ALA A 185 -16.49 5.79 1.19
C ALA A 185 -15.70 4.49 1.45
N ILE A 186 -14.47 4.59 1.97
CA ILE A 186 -13.63 3.43 2.30
C ILE A 186 -14.30 2.55 3.36
N LEU A 187 -14.78 3.14 4.46
CA LEU A 187 -15.46 2.43 5.56
C LEU A 187 -16.78 1.77 5.12
N SER A 188 -17.46 2.34 4.12
CA SER A 188 -18.68 1.78 3.57
C SER A 188 -18.46 0.55 2.69
N VAL A 189 -17.26 0.42 2.10
CA VAL A 189 -16.86 -0.77 1.33
C VAL A 189 -16.35 -1.83 2.31
N ASP A 190 -15.36 -1.47 3.14
CA ASP A 190 -14.78 -2.40 4.11
C ASP A 190 -14.43 -1.65 5.41
N LEU A 191 -15.20 -1.94 6.46
CA LEU A 191 -15.01 -1.36 7.77
C LEU A 191 -13.64 -1.72 8.38
N GLY A 192 -13.17 -2.96 8.20
CA GLY A 192 -11.91 -3.43 8.80
C GLY A 192 -10.71 -2.69 8.23
N ASN A 193 -10.57 -2.71 6.91
CA ASN A 193 -9.51 -1.96 6.23
C ASN A 193 -9.68 -0.45 6.40
N GLY A 194 -10.91 0.06 6.41
CA GLY A 194 -11.19 1.48 6.63
C GLY A 194 -10.72 1.98 8.00
N VAL A 195 -10.80 1.17 9.06
CA VAL A 195 -10.26 1.52 10.40
C VAL A 195 -8.73 1.65 10.37
N VAL A 196 -8.04 0.80 9.59
CA VAL A 196 -6.58 0.90 9.41
C VAL A 196 -6.22 2.21 8.72
N VAL A 197 -6.94 2.56 7.65
CA VAL A 197 -6.74 3.82 6.91
C VAL A 197 -7.06 5.04 7.78
N ALA A 198 -8.16 5.00 8.55
CA ALA A 198 -8.53 6.07 9.47
C ALA A 198 -7.47 6.28 10.56
N THR A 199 -6.88 5.18 11.08
CA THR A 199 -5.77 5.25 12.03
C THR A 199 -4.54 5.92 11.41
N LEU A 200 -4.21 5.65 10.14
CA LEU A 200 -3.13 6.39 9.45
C LEU A 200 -3.43 7.89 9.41
N VAL A 201 -4.65 8.28 9.03
CA VAL A 201 -5.04 9.71 8.98
C VAL A 201 -4.91 10.36 10.36
N LEU A 202 -5.32 9.66 11.42
CA LEU A 202 -5.18 10.13 12.78
C LEU A 202 -3.70 10.29 13.18
N PHE A 203 -2.85 9.30 12.88
CA PHE A 203 -1.42 9.37 13.18
C PHE A 203 -0.71 10.44 12.36
N LEU A 204 -1.03 10.60 11.07
CA LEU A 204 -0.49 11.69 10.23
C LEU A 204 -0.78 13.05 10.88
N ASN A 205 -2.01 13.29 11.31
CA ASN A 205 -2.39 14.53 11.97
C ASN A 205 -1.74 14.70 13.35
N ALA A 206 -1.68 13.64 14.16
CA ALA A 206 -1.07 13.66 15.48
C ALA A 206 0.44 13.96 15.42
N TYR A 207 1.18 13.26 14.55
CA TYR A 207 2.62 13.47 14.37
C TYR A 207 2.93 14.84 13.75
N ARG A 208 2.10 15.33 12.80
CA ARG A 208 2.21 16.71 12.28
C ARG A 208 1.97 17.76 13.35
N PHE A 209 0.96 17.56 14.19
CA PHE A 209 0.69 18.43 15.33
C PHE A 209 1.86 18.44 16.31
N ALA A 210 2.36 17.26 16.68
CA ALA A 210 3.53 17.11 17.54
C ALA A 210 4.78 17.77 16.93
N ALA A 211 4.99 17.64 15.62
CA ALA A 211 6.09 18.27 14.90
C ALA A 211 6.05 19.81 14.94
N ARG A 212 4.92 20.46 15.26
CA ARG A 212 4.92 21.92 15.48
C ARG A 212 5.77 22.33 16.68
N ARG A 213 5.94 21.44 17.67
CA ARG A 213 6.66 21.71 18.93
C ARG A 213 7.87 20.80 19.15
N LEU A 214 7.90 19.63 18.53
CA LEU A 214 8.94 18.62 18.75
C LEU A 214 9.90 18.51 17.56
N SER A 215 11.17 18.23 17.89
CA SER A 215 12.20 17.89 16.91
C SER A 215 11.98 16.47 16.35
N VAL A 216 12.52 16.18 15.17
CA VAL A 216 12.43 14.84 14.55
C VAL A 216 13.00 13.76 15.47
N ARG A 217 14.05 14.06 16.25
CA ARG A 217 14.61 13.11 17.23
C ARG A 217 13.60 12.77 18.32
N MET A 218 12.88 13.75 18.84
CA MET A 218 11.84 13.51 19.85
C MET A 218 10.66 12.72 19.25
N LEU A 219 10.31 12.94 17.98
CA LEU A 219 9.29 12.14 17.30
C LEU A 219 9.72 10.67 17.11
N LEU A 220 11.00 10.41 16.84
CA LEU A 220 11.54 9.04 16.80
C LEU A 220 11.52 8.37 18.18
N VAL A 221 11.78 9.12 19.25
CA VAL A 221 11.61 8.62 20.62
C VAL A 221 10.14 8.31 20.90
N ALA A 222 9.21 9.18 20.50
CA ALA A 222 7.78 8.92 20.64
C ALA A 222 7.35 7.66 19.88
N LEU A 223 7.84 7.46 18.65
CA LEU A 223 7.64 6.24 17.87
C LEU A 223 8.15 4.99 18.63
N LEU A 224 9.35 5.07 19.20
CA LEU A 224 9.92 3.96 19.98
C LEU A 224 9.07 3.64 21.21
N VAL A 225 8.66 4.66 21.97
CA VAL A 225 7.80 4.51 23.15
C VAL A 225 6.46 3.89 22.75
N GLN A 226 5.81 4.41 21.70
CA GLN A 226 4.57 3.86 21.17
C GLN A 226 4.73 2.38 20.75
N SER A 227 5.84 2.04 20.09
CA SER A 227 6.15 0.67 19.65
C SER A 227 6.34 -0.26 20.85
N LEU A 228 7.01 0.18 21.91
CA LEU A 228 7.20 -0.60 23.13
C LEU A 228 5.88 -0.80 23.90
N LEU A 229 5.03 0.24 23.96
CA LEU A 229 3.71 0.15 24.59
C LEU A 229 2.78 -0.81 23.85
N THR A 230 2.71 -0.71 22.52
CA THR A 230 1.89 -1.61 21.69
C THR A 230 2.40 -3.04 21.73
N LEU A 231 3.71 -3.25 21.77
CA LEU A 231 4.33 -4.56 21.98
C LEU A 231 3.96 -5.15 23.35
N GLY A 232 3.95 -4.33 24.41
CA GLY A 232 3.57 -4.77 25.76
C GLY A 232 2.08 -5.07 25.92
N LEU A 233 1.21 -4.33 25.24
CA LEU A 233 -0.24 -4.57 25.24
C LEU A 233 -0.63 -5.80 24.42
N GLY A 234 -0.07 -5.94 23.21
CA GLY A 234 -0.33 -7.07 22.32
C GLY A 234 -1.82 -7.40 22.15
N ILE A 235 -2.13 -8.70 22.13
CA ILE A 235 -3.48 -9.24 21.93
C ILE A 235 -4.40 -8.90 23.10
N SER A 236 -3.86 -8.66 24.30
CA SER A 236 -4.64 -8.24 25.48
C SER A 236 -5.36 -6.91 25.28
N SER A 237 -4.98 -6.12 24.27
CA SER A 237 -5.76 -4.95 23.85
C SER A 237 -7.17 -5.29 23.36
N LEU A 238 -7.40 -6.51 22.82
CA LEU A 238 -8.72 -6.95 22.36
C LEU A 238 -9.72 -7.09 23.52
N SER A 239 -9.28 -7.50 24.71
CA SER A 239 -10.17 -7.58 25.88
C SER A 239 -10.56 -6.19 26.42
N ILE A 240 -9.78 -5.15 26.10
CA ILE A 240 -10.15 -3.76 26.38
C ILE A 240 -11.17 -3.31 25.34
N LEU A 241 -10.92 -3.62 24.06
CA LEU A 241 -11.79 -3.27 22.94
C LEU A 241 -13.14 -3.97 23.00
N SER A 242 -13.23 -5.16 23.60
CA SER A 242 -14.49 -5.87 23.75
C SER A 242 -15.50 -5.16 24.67
N ASN A 243 -15.01 -4.27 25.55
CA ASN A 243 -15.89 -3.42 26.37
C ASN A 243 -16.53 -2.27 25.59
N VAL A 244 -16.14 -2.05 24.33
CA VAL A 244 -16.70 -1.00 23.47
C VAL A 244 -17.83 -1.62 22.65
N SER A 245 -19.08 -1.25 22.95
CA SER A 245 -20.29 -1.92 22.43
C SER A 245 -20.34 -2.11 20.91
N PHE A 246 -19.83 -1.16 20.11
CA PHE A 246 -19.83 -1.26 18.65
C PHE A 246 -18.64 -2.07 18.07
N LEU A 247 -17.63 -2.38 18.89
CA LEU A 247 -16.47 -3.20 18.53
C LEU A 247 -16.48 -4.58 19.19
N ALA A 248 -17.34 -4.78 20.20
CA ALA A 248 -17.39 -5.96 21.04
C ALA A 248 -17.36 -7.26 20.23
N ASP A 249 -18.37 -7.47 19.37
CA ASP A 249 -18.51 -8.69 18.59
C ASP A 249 -17.30 -8.99 17.70
N LYS A 250 -16.71 -7.95 17.08
CA LYS A 250 -15.51 -8.11 16.25
C LYS A 250 -14.27 -8.38 17.09
N ALA A 251 -14.10 -7.69 18.21
CA ALA A 251 -12.98 -7.86 19.11
C ALA A 251 -13.00 -9.26 19.73
N ASP A 252 -14.17 -9.75 20.14
CA ASP A 252 -14.37 -11.08 20.68
C ASP A 252 -14.16 -12.17 19.63
N ALA A 253 -14.68 -11.99 18.41
CA ALA A 253 -14.43 -12.92 17.30
C ALA A 253 -12.94 -12.98 16.93
N MET A 254 -12.25 -11.83 16.91
CA MET A 254 -10.80 -11.78 16.71
C MET A 254 -10.05 -12.44 17.86
N TYR A 255 -10.47 -12.21 19.10
CA TYR A 255 -9.82 -12.80 20.28
C TYR A 255 -9.98 -14.32 20.27
N ALA A 256 -11.19 -14.83 20.03
CA ALA A 256 -11.48 -16.26 19.93
C ALA A 256 -10.70 -16.91 18.78
N SER A 257 -10.66 -16.28 17.60
CA SER A 257 -9.86 -16.78 16.48
C SER A 257 -8.37 -16.83 16.81
N LEU A 258 -7.84 -15.85 17.54
CA LEU A 258 -6.43 -15.81 17.94
C LEU A 258 -6.13 -16.77 19.11
N SER A 259 -7.07 -17.00 20.03
CA SER A 259 -6.87 -17.93 21.15
C SER A 259 -6.96 -19.40 20.73
N ASP A 260 -7.86 -19.70 19.78
CA ASP A 260 -8.21 -21.08 19.43
C ASP A 260 -7.42 -21.62 18.23
N SER A 261 -6.62 -20.78 17.56
CA SER A 261 -5.84 -21.17 16.39
C SER A 261 -4.35 -20.92 16.55
N ASP A 262 -3.54 -21.71 15.83
CA ASP A 262 -2.09 -21.50 15.67
C ASP A 262 -1.74 -20.16 14.96
N LEU A 263 -2.70 -19.26 14.70
CA LEU A 263 -2.47 -17.98 14.03
C LEU A 263 -1.65 -16.99 14.87
N VAL A 264 -1.69 -17.09 16.20
CA VAL A 264 -0.84 -16.27 17.10
C VAL A 264 0.63 -16.67 16.98
N ASP A 265 0.87 -17.98 16.93
CA ASP A 265 2.19 -18.58 16.86
C ASP A 265 2.72 -18.71 15.43
N LYS A 266 1.87 -18.49 14.42
CA LYS A 266 2.23 -18.52 13.00
C LYS A 266 3.48 -17.70 12.70
N TYR A 267 3.63 -16.54 13.37
CA TYR A 267 4.80 -15.68 13.24
C TYR A 267 5.30 -15.14 14.59
N PRO A 268 6.60 -15.32 14.91
CA PRO A 268 7.21 -14.70 16.09
C PRO A 268 7.02 -13.17 16.09
N ILE A 269 6.65 -12.60 17.24
CA ILE A 269 6.23 -11.19 17.37
C ILE A 269 7.28 -10.23 16.77
N TYR A 270 8.56 -10.45 17.05
CA TYR A 270 9.66 -9.60 16.58
C TYR A 270 9.93 -9.70 15.07
N LEU A 271 9.50 -10.80 14.41
CA LEU A 271 9.64 -10.99 12.96
C LEU A 271 8.48 -10.41 12.18
N ARG A 272 7.34 -10.09 12.82
CA ARG A 272 6.15 -9.58 12.14
C ARG A 272 6.40 -8.32 11.29
N PRO A 273 7.19 -7.31 11.75
CA PRO A 273 7.53 -6.16 10.90
C PRO A 273 8.35 -6.56 9.66
N VAL A 274 9.23 -7.57 9.80
CA VAL A 274 10.02 -8.10 8.67
C VAL A 274 9.09 -8.79 7.67
N ILE A 275 8.13 -9.56 8.14
CA ILE A 275 7.12 -10.24 7.31
C ILE A 275 6.22 -9.21 6.62
N THR A 276 5.83 -8.15 7.31
CA THR A 276 5.10 -7.03 6.71
C THR A 276 5.92 -6.38 5.61
N PHE A 277 7.22 -6.18 5.81
CA PHE A 277 8.08 -5.68 4.74
C PHE A 277 8.16 -6.65 3.55
N MET A 278 8.35 -7.95 3.80
CA MET A 278 8.47 -8.97 2.75
C MET A 278 7.20 -9.09 1.90
N THR A 279 6.04 -9.19 2.55
CA THR A 279 4.73 -9.18 1.87
C THR A 279 4.50 -7.89 1.09
N GLY A 280 5.07 -6.76 1.52
CA GLY A 280 4.95 -5.47 0.84
C GLY A 280 5.80 -5.39 -0.43
N VAL A 281 6.90 -6.15 -0.50
CA VAL A 281 7.65 -6.35 -1.74
C VAL A 281 6.92 -7.35 -2.60
N PHE A 282 6.95 -8.64 -2.22
CA PHE A 282 6.16 -9.71 -2.84
C PHE A 282 6.33 -10.99 -2.00
N MET A 283 5.27 -11.37 -1.27
CA MET A 283 5.17 -12.68 -0.64
C MET A 283 3.72 -13.17 -0.65
N THR A 284 3.48 -14.35 -1.22
CA THR A 284 2.13 -14.94 -1.32
C THR A 284 1.73 -15.69 -0.03
N PRO A 285 0.45 -16.02 0.17
CA PRO A 285 -0.02 -16.85 1.29
C PRO A 285 0.70 -18.20 1.40
N SER A 286 1.03 -18.84 0.27
CA SER A 286 1.85 -20.06 0.22
C SER A 286 3.36 -19.81 0.35
N PHE A 287 3.77 -18.64 0.88
CA PHE A 287 5.16 -18.30 1.20
C PHE A 287 6.12 -18.18 0.01
N ILE A 288 5.61 -17.99 -1.22
CA ILE A 288 6.49 -17.70 -2.36
C ILE A 288 7.15 -16.36 -2.12
N LYS A 289 8.49 -16.34 -2.06
CA LYS A 289 9.27 -15.13 -1.82
C LYS A 289 10.40 -15.00 -2.83
N ILE A 290 10.62 -13.78 -3.29
CA ILE A 290 11.59 -13.46 -4.34
C ILE A 290 12.81 -12.82 -3.68
N VAL A 291 13.71 -13.63 -3.13
CA VAL A 291 14.83 -13.16 -2.28
C VAL A 291 15.64 -12.01 -2.91
N PRO A 292 16.05 -12.05 -4.20
CA PRO A 292 16.79 -10.96 -4.82
C PRO A 292 16.02 -9.62 -4.84
N ALA A 293 14.70 -9.66 -5.05
CA ALA A 293 13.86 -8.46 -5.03
C ALA A 293 13.81 -7.85 -3.62
N HIS A 294 13.72 -8.68 -2.58
CA HIS A 294 13.75 -8.23 -1.19
C HIS A 294 15.07 -7.53 -0.84
N LEU A 295 16.21 -8.12 -1.23
CA LEU A 295 17.52 -7.53 -1.00
C LEU A 295 17.69 -6.19 -1.73
N LEU A 296 17.21 -6.09 -2.97
CA LEU A 296 17.22 -4.85 -3.75
C LEU A 296 16.43 -3.74 -3.03
N VAL A 297 15.21 -4.02 -2.57
CA VAL A 297 14.38 -3.04 -1.88
C VAL A 297 14.96 -2.68 -0.52
N ALA A 298 15.42 -3.66 0.27
CA ALA A 298 16.06 -3.43 1.56
C ALA A 298 17.31 -2.55 1.44
N GLY A 299 18.16 -2.82 0.45
CA GLY A 299 19.33 -1.99 0.15
C GLY A 299 18.96 -0.53 -0.16
N SER A 300 17.90 -0.31 -0.94
CA SER A 300 17.43 1.05 -1.24
C SER A 300 16.78 1.76 -0.07
N ILE A 301 16.07 1.03 0.82
CA ILE A 301 15.58 1.61 2.08
C ILE A 301 16.76 2.08 2.93
N LEU A 302 17.82 1.26 3.07
CA LEU A 302 19.01 1.61 3.85
C LEU A 302 19.73 2.85 3.26
N ILE A 303 19.96 2.88 1.95
CA ILE A 303 20.60 4.02 1.26
C ILE A 303 19.72 5.27 1.39
N GLY A 304 18.41 5.14 1.15
CA GLY A 304 17.45 6.23 1.25
C GLY A 304 17.42 6.83 2.65
N THR A 305 17.35 5.97 3.68
CA THR A 305 17.33 6.38 5.10
C THR A 305 18.61 7.11 5.49
N ARG A 306 19.78 6.60 5.08
CA ARG A 306 21.06 7.29 5.30
C ARG A 306 21.10 8.69 4.68
N ARG A 307 20.60 8.83 3.44
CA ARG A 307 20.51 10.13 2.75
C ARG A 307 19.51 11.07 3.41
N MET A 308 18.34 10.57 3.84
CA MET A 308 17.34 11.36 4.55
C MET A 308 17.89 11.89 5.88
N MET A 309 18.61 11.04 6.63
CA MET A 309 19.27 11.47 7.87
C MET A 309 20.32 12.55 7.62
N ALA A 310 21.08 12.48 6.52
CA ALA A 310 22.05 13.52 6.18
C ALA A 310 21.37 14.88 5.92
N ILE A 311 20.23 14.90 5.21
CA ILE A 311 19.43 16.11 4.99
C ILE A 311 18.95 16.70 6.32
N SER A 312 18.57 15.87 7.29
CA SER A 312 18.07 16.30 8.59
C SER A 312 19.12 16.87 9.56
N ARG A 313 20.42 16.80 9.24
CA ARG A 313 21.53 17.18 10.14
C ARG A 313 22.13 18.59 9.92
N PHE A 314 21.68 19.34 8.91
CA PHE A 314 22.26 20.65 8.61
C PHE A 314 21.75 21.74 9.57
N PRO A 315 22.64 22.45 10.30
CA PRO A 315 22.25 23.58 11.15
C PRO A 315 21.83 24.80 10.31
N ASP A 316 20.88 25.57 10.83
CA ASP A 316 20.54 26.93 10.37
C ASP A 316 21.79 27.82 10.43
N VAL A 317 22.34 28.18 9.27
CA VAL A 317 23.41 29.18 9.19
C VAL A 317 23.16 30.13 8.02
N GLY A 318 22.93 31.41 8.36
CA GLY A 318 23.54 32.56 7.68
C GLY A 318 22.84 33.13 6.44
N ASN A 319 22.38 34.37 6.59
CA ASN A 319 21.48 35.17 5.76
C ASN A 319 21.80 35.33 4.26
N ASN A 320 20.71 35.43 3.48
CA ASN A 320 20.55 35.89 2.08
C ASN A 320 20.46 34.81 0.97
N PHE A 321 20.94 33.58 1.20
CA PHE A 321 20.55 32.37 0.44
C PHE A 321 19.49 31.52 1.18
N VAL A 322 19.01 32.07 2.31
CA VAL A 322 18.28 31.37 3.37
C VAL A 322 16.86 31.01 2.97
N GLU A 323 16.15 31.85 2.22
CA GLU A 323 14.69 31.71 2.05
C GLU A 323 14.27 30.47 1.22
N LYS A 324 15.01 30.16 0.15
CA LYS A 324 14.76 28.94 -0.64
C LYS A 324 15.22 27.68 0.10
N ARG A 325 16.24 27.81 0.95
CA ARG A 325 16.82 26.69 1.72
C ARG A 325 15.94 26.31 2.92
N THR A 326 15.39 27.29 3.63
CA THR A 326 14.45 27.09 4.74
C THR A 326 13.13 26.49 4.28
N PHE A 327 12.61 26.92 3.11
CA PHE A 327 11.41 26.31 2.52
C PHE A 327 11.61 24.82 2.20
N LEU A 328 12.72 24.46 1.53
CA LEU A 328 13.04 23.07 1.21
C LEU A 328 13.27 22.22 2.47
N GLN A 329 13.86 22.79 3.52
CA GLN A 329 14.05 22.13 4.80
C GLN A 329 12.72 21.89 5.52
N PHE A 330 11.82 22.87 5.51
CA PHE A 330 10.48 22.74 6.09
C PHE A 330 9.66 21.66 5.37
N GLU A 331 9.69 21.66 4.03
CA GLU A 331 9.02 20.63 3.22
C GLU A 331 9.60 19.23 3.48
N ALA A 332 10.93 19.10 3.48
CA ALA A 332 11.60 17.83 3.77
C ALA A 332 11.26 17.32 5.18
N ARG A 333 11.19 18.22 6.18
CA ARG A 333 10.80 17.87 7.54
C ARG A 333 9.38 17.32 7.59
N ASN A 334 8.41 17.97 6.94
CA ASN A 334 7.02 17.50 6.92
C ASN A 334 6.91 16.11 6.29
N ILE A 335 7.63 15.87 5.19
CA ILE A 335 7.66 14.56 4.54
C ILE A 335 8.31 13.49 5.43
N ILE A 336 9.39 13.82 6.14
CA ILE A 336 9.98 12.90 7.12
C ILE A 336 8.99 12.55 8.24
N VAL A 337 8.22 13.53 8.73
CA VAL A 337 7.19 13.32 9.75
C VAL A 337 6.09 12.39 9.25
N GLU A 338 5.68 12.50 7.98
CA GLU A 338 4.71 11.59 7.37
C GLU A 338 5.24 10.17 7.28
N VAL A 339 6.50 9.99 6.85
CA VAL A 339 7.16 8.68 6.83
C VAL A 339 7.20 8.06 8.24
N ILE A 340 7.50 8.86 9.27
CA ILE A 340 7.48 8.40 10.67
C ILE A 340 6.06 7.98 11.07
N ALA A 341 5.03 8.76 10.72
CA ALA A 341 3.63 8.43 11.04
C ALA A 341 3.17 7.13 10.34
N VAL A 342 3.60 6.90 9.10
CA VAL A 342 3.34 5.64 8.38
C VAL A 342 3.99 4.46 9.12
N ILE A 343 5.27 4.58 9.47
CA ILE A 343 5.97 3.53 10.23
C ILE A 343 5.30 3.30 11.59
N ALA A 344 4.89 4.37 12.27
CA ALA A 344 4.15 4.31 13.53
C ALA A 344 2.84 3.53 13.39
N THR A 345 2.10 3.77 12.30
CA THR A 345 0.83 3.11 12.02
C THR A 345 1.04 1.61 11.77
N ILE A 346 2.03 1.26 10.95
CA ILE A 346 2.36 -0.14 10.66
C ILE A 346 2.76 -0.86 11.96
N LEU A 347 3.70 -0.31 12.73
CA LEU A 347 4.16 -0.94 13.98
C LEU A 347 3.04 -1.06 15.02
N PHE A 348 2.13 -0.07 15.08
CA PHE A 348 0.97 -0.12 15.97
C PHE A 348 0.11 -1.36 15.72
N PHE A 349 -0.33 -1.58 14.48
CA PHE A 349 -1.18 -2.74 14.15
C PHE A 349 -0.42 -4.05 14.19
N VAL A 350 0.82 -4.09 13.69
CA VAL A 350 1.63 -5.32 13.63
C VAL A 350 1.94 -5.88 15.03
N PHE A 351 2.17 -5.01 16.01
CA PHE A 351 2.41 -5.44 17.39
C PHE A 351 1.13 -5.75 18.16
N LEU A 352 0.04 -5.01 17.95
CA LEU A 352 -1.23 -5.29 18.61
C LEU A 352 -1.93 -6.54 18.06
N PHE A 353 -1.93 -6.73 16.73
CA PHE A 353 -2.75 -7.74 16.06
C PHE A 353 -1.91 -8.65 15.14
N PRO A 354 -1.68 -9.92 15.52
CA PRO A 354 -0.87 -10.87 14.73
C PRO A 354 -1.34 -11.03 13.28
N THR A 355 -2.66 -11.05 13.06
CA THR A 355 -3.29 -11.21 11.74
C THR A 355 -3.03 -10.03 10.79
N TYR A 356 -2.64 -8.87 11.33
CA TYR A 356 -2.30 -7.67 10.56
C TYR A 356 -0.82 -7.57 10.20
N SER A 357 -0.06 -8.69 10.30
CA SER A 357 1.35 -8.75 9.89
C SER A 357 1.57 -8.78 8.38
N ASN A 358 0.51 -8.84 7.57
CA ASN A 358 0.60 -8.84 6.12
C ASN A 358 0.52 -7.41 5.56
N ALA A 359 1.38 -7.07 4.61
CA ALA A 359 1.43 -5.73 4.01
C ALA A 359 0.16 -5.31 3.29
N LYS A 360 -0.71 -6.24 2.87
CA LYS A 360 -1.96 -5.92 2.16
C LYS A 360 -2.76 -4.83 2.88
N TYR A 361 -2.69 -4.81 4.22
CA TYR A 361 -3.33 -3.82 5.08
C TYR A 361 -2.69 -2.43 5.07
N TYR A 362 -1.49 -2.24 4.51
CA TYR A 362 -0.73 -0.98 4.57
C TYR A 362 -0.23 -0.50 3.21
N LEU A 363 -0.51 -1.22 2.12
CA LEU A 363 -0.07 -0.83 0.77
C LEU A 363 -0.56 0.56 0.37
N PHE A 364 -1.68 1.02 0.93
CA PHE A 364 -2.18 2.38 0.72
C PHE A 364 -1.24 3.47 1.27
N ALA A 365 -0.34 3.14 2.19
CA ALA A 365 0.62 4.07 2.77
C ALA A 365 1.90 4.24 1.91
N VAL A 366 2.10 3.40 0.90
CA VAL A 366 3.30 3.42 0.03
C VAL A 366 3.50 4.77 -0.68
N PRO A 367 2.48 5.49 -1.20
CA PRO A 367 2.67 6.83 -1.76
C PRO A 367 3.34 7.82 -0.80
N PHE A 368 3.04 7.75 0.50
CA PHE A 368 3.67 8.61 1.50
C PHE A 368 5.15 8.25 1.69
N LEU A 369 5.49 6.95 1.73
CA LEU A 369 6.87 6.48 1.75
C LEU A 369 7.62 6.87 0.47
N MET A 370 6.95 6.77 -0.68
CA MET A 370 7.50 7.12 -1.99
C MET A 370 7.82 8.61 -2.11
N ARG A 371 6.97 9.47 -1.53
CA ARG A 371 7.26 10.91 -1.40
C ARG A 371 8.54 11.15 -0.60
N GLY A 372 8.80 10.36 0.43
CA GLY A 372 10.08 10.33 1.16
C GLY A 372 11.27 9.93 0.27
N PHE A 373 11.15 8.85 -0.50
CA PHE A 373 12.22 8.44 -1.43
C PHE A 373 12.51 9.48 -2.51
N LEU A 374 11.50 10.21 -2.98
CA LEU A 374 11.67 11.30 -3.95
C LEU A 374 12.45 12.50 -3.40
N LEU A 375 12.67 12.60 -2.08
CA LEU A 375 13.58 13.59 -1.51
C LEU A 375 15.06 13.25 -1.73
N VAL A 376 15.39 11.96 -1.84
CA VAL A 376 16.78 11.46 -1.83
C VAL A 376 17.21 10.78 -3.12
N ALA A 377 16.26 10.52 -4.02
CA ALA A 377 16.48 9.91 -5.31
C ALA A 377 15.59 10.55 -6.38
N SER A 378 16.10 10.63 -7.62
CA SER A 378 15.32 11.13 -8.73
C SER A 378 14.21 10.14 -9.11
N ARG A 379 13.06 10.65 -9.58
CA ARG A 379 11.94 9.82 -10.08
C ARG A 379 12.36 8.79 -11.13
N LYS A 380 13.34 9.11 -11.99
CA LYS A 380 13.87 8.18 -13.01
C LYS A 380 14.68 7.05 -12.40
N THR A 381 15.42 7.31 -11.33
CA THR A 381 16.18 6.28 -10.60
C THR A 381 15.24 5.33 -9.89
N ILE A 382 14.23 5.86 -9.19
CA ILE A 382 13.21 5.05 -8.52
C ILE A 382 12.44 4.21 -9.53
N PHE A 383 11.98 4.81 -10.63
CA PHE A 383 11.29 4.10 -11.70
C PHE A 383 12.10 2.90 -12.20
N ARG A 384 13.36 3.11 -12.60
CA ARG A 384 14.24 2.02 -13.08
C ARG A 384 14.37 0.90 -12.05
N GLN A 385 14.52 1.25 -10.78
CA GLN A 385 14.62 0.27 -9.71
C GLN A 385 13.34 -0.56 -9.56
N LEU A 386 12.17 0.07 -9.63
CA LEU A 386 10.89 -0.62 -9.53
C LEU A 386 10.67 -1.57 -10.73
N ILE A 387 11.04 -1.16 -11.94
CA ILE A 387 11.00 -2.04 -13.12
C ILE A 387 11.93 -3.24 -12.94
N VAL A 388 13.17 -3.04 -12.47
CA VAL A 388 14.10 -4.15 -12.16
C VAL A 388 13.49 -5.08 -11.10
N CYS A 389 12.87 -4.53 -10.07
CA CYS A 389 12.20 -5.30 -9.02
C CYS A 389 11.07 -6.16 -9.59
N GLN A 390 10.21 -5.60 -10.45
CA GLN A 390 9.16 -6.34 -11.14
C GLN A 390 9.72 -7.44 -12.05
N SER A 391 10.75 -7.14 -12.84
CA SER A 391 11.42 -8.14 -13.69
C SER A 391 11.98 -9.31 -12.88
N LEU A 392 12.56 -9.04 -11.70
CA LEU A 392 13.04 -10.10 -10.80
C LEU A 392 11.90 -10.96 -10.27
N VAL A 393 10.76 -10.35 -9.90
CA VAL A 393 9.57 -11.07 -9.45
C VAL A 393 9.06 -11.99 -10.56
N PHE A 394 8.83 -11.47 -11.77
CA PHE A 394 8.34 -12.28 -12.88
C PHE A 394 9.33 -13.36 -13.31
N GLY A 395 10.62 -13.03 -13.41
CA GLY A 395 11.65 -13.99 -13.79
C GLY A 395 11.72 -15.18 -12.84
N LEU A 396 11.66 -14.95 -11.53
CA LEU A 396 11.68 -16.03 -10.54
C LEU A 396 10.35 -16.80 -10.47
N LEU A 397 9.21 -16.16 -10.68
CA LEU A 397 7.92 -16.87 -10.79
C LEU A 397 7.87 -17.81 -11.99
N ILE A 398 8.51 -17.46 -13.12
CA ILE A 398 8.68 -18.35 -14.26
C ILE A 398 9.54 -19.55 -13.86
N LEU A 399 10.68 -19.31 -13.20
CA LEU A 399 11.58 -20.37 -12.76
C LEU A 399 10.93 -21.32 -11.74
N TYR A 400 10.02 -20.85 -10.90
CA TYR A 400 9.30 -21.69 -9.94
C TYR A 400 8.23 -22.60 -10.57
N ARG A 401 7.91 -22.39 -11.86
CA ARG A 401 6.96 -23.20 -12.64
C ARG A 401 7.63 -24.23 -13.55
N ILE A 402 8.97 -24.20 -13.65
CA ILE A 402 9.81 -25.17 -14.38
C ILE A 402 10.32 -26.19 -13.37
#